data_AF-A0A1C5KCQ1-F1
#
_entry.id   AF-A0A1C5KCQ1-F1
#
_cell.length_a   1.000
_cell.length_b   1.000
_cell.length_c   1.000
_cell.angle_alpha   90.00
_cell.angle_beta   90.00
_cell.angle_gamma   90.00
#
_symmetry.space_group_name_H-M   'P 1'
#
loop_
_entity.id
_entity.type
_entity.pdbx_description
1 polymer ?
#
loop_
_entity_poly.entity_id
_entity_poly.type
_entity_poly.pdbx_seq_one_letter_code
_entity_poly.pdbx_strand_id
1 'polypeptide(L)' 'MADRSRLHDLRQQAHDKGIQGNSKMTEGQLRQAMKKVDKGASPQAAKREARG' A
#
# COMPACT_ATOMS: atom_id res chain seq x y z
N MET A 1 -14.59 -15.78 -3.45
CA MET A 1 -14.32 -15.24 -2.09
C MET A 1 -12.83 -15.06 -1.77
N ALA A 2 -11.87 -15.30 -2.69
CA ALA A 2 -10.43 -15.25 -2.40
C ALA A 2 -9.78 -13.85 -2.58
N ASP A 3 -10.20 -13.06 -3.57
CA ASP A 3 -9.53 -11.78 -3.89
C ASP A 3 -9.76 -10.65 -2.87
N ARG A 4 -10.90 -10.68 -2.16
CA ARG A 4 -11.19 -9.67 -1.11
C ARG A 4 -10.25 -9.79 0.09
N SER A 5 -9.88 -11.01 0.48
CA SER A 5 -8.94 -11.24 1.58
C SER A 5 -7.54 -10.72 1.25
N ARG A 6 -7.07 -10.97 0.02
CA ARG A 6 -5.74 -10.55 -0.40
C ARG A 6 -5.54 -9.03 -0.36
N LEU A 7 -6.57 -8.27 -0.75
CA LEU A 7 -6.52 -6.82 -0.69
C LEU A 7 -6.52 -6.31 0.75
N HIS A 8 -7.27 -6.96 1.65
CA HIS A 8 -7.27 -6.64 3.07
C HIS A 8 -5.90 -6.87 3.70
N ASP A 9 -5.28 -8.02 3.41
CA ASP A 9 -3.95 -8.35 3.90
C ASP A 9 -2.88 -7.37 3.40
N LEU A 10 -2.96 -6.97 2.13
CA LEU A 10 -2.06 -5.95 1.57
C LEU A 10 -2.23 -4.59 2.23
N ARG A 11 -3.46 -4.21 2.58
CA ARG A 11 -3.72 -2.97 3.32
C ARG A 11 -3.13 -3.02 4.71
N GLN A 12 -3.23 -4.16 5.38
CA GLN A 12 -2.64 -4.37 6.70
C GLN A 12 -1.11 -4.27 6.61
N GLN A 13 -0.48 -5.00 5.69
CA GLN A 13 0.97 -4.94 5.49
C GLN A 13 1.46 -3.54 5.14
N ALA A 14 0.74 -2.84 4.26
CA ALA A 14 1.08 -1.46 3.93
C ALA A 14 0.91 -0.53 5.14
N HIS A 15 -0.10 -0.72 5.97
CA HIS A 15 -0.30 0.03 7.21
C HIS A 15 0.86 -0.20 8.19
N ASP A 16 1.31 -1.45 8.34
CA ASP A 16 2.44 -1.82 9.21
C ASP A 16 3.76 -1.20 8.72
N LYS A 17 3.91 -0.99 7.40
CA LYS A 17 5.00 -0.21 6.79
C LYS A 17 4.83 1.32 6.92
N GLY A 18 3.83 1.79 7.64
CA GLY A 18 3.52 3.21 7.83
C GLY A 18 2.70 3.85 6.71
N ILE A 19 2.25 3.09 5.70
CA ILE A 19 1.41 3.57 4.60
C ILE A 19 -0.04 3.61 5.08
N GLN A 20 -0.34 4.58 5.95
CA GLN A 20 -1.67 4.76 6.54
C GLN A 20 -2.68 5.38 5.57
N GLY A 21 -3.97 5.05 5.74
CA GLY A 21 -5.06 5.57 4.91
C GLY A 21 -5.10 4.99 3.50
N ASN A 22 -4.63 3.75 3.35
CA ASN A 22 -4.54 3.03 2.08
C ASN A 22 -5.84 2.31 1.67
N SER A 23 -6.94 2.55 2.39
CA SER A 23 -8.26 1.91 2.19
C SER A 23 -8.88 2.13 0.82
N LYS A 24 -8.53 3.23 0.12
CA LYS A 24 -8.98 3.50 -1.26
C LYS A 24 -8.00 3.01 -2.34
N MET A 25 -6.91 2.35 -1.97
CA MET A 25 -5.92 1.85 -2.92
C MET A 25 -6.29 0.44 -3.41
N THR A 26 -5.99 0.17 -4.67
CA THR A 26 -6.05 -1.17 -5.26
C THR A 26 -4.82 -1.99 -4.87
N GLU A 27 -4.85 -3.30 -5.14
CA GLU A 27 -3.72 -4.20 -4.87
C GLU A 27 -2.43 -3.73 -5.59
N GLY A 28 -2.53 -3.32 -6.85
CA GLY A 28 -1.39 -2.81 -7.61
C GLY A 28 -0.77 -1.57 -6.98
N GLN A 29 -1.61 -0.62 -6.56
CA GLN A 29 -1.17 0.62 -5.90
C GLN A 29 -0.53 0.33 -4.54
N LEU A 30 -1.08 -0.60 -3.75
CA LEU A 30 -0.51 -1.01 -2.46
C LEU A 30 0.87 -1.64 -2.65
N ARG A 31 1.00 -2.59 -3.59
CA ARG A 31 2.28 -3.23 -3.90
C ARG A 31 3.32 -2.22 -4.37
N GLN A 32 2.94 -1.27 -5.21
CA GLN A 32 3.84 -0.22 -5.68
C GLN A 32 4.29 0.70 -4.55
N ALA A 33 3.37 1.13 -3.67
CA ALA A 33 3.70 1.96 -2.52
C ALA A 33 4.63 1.22 -1.55
N MET A 34 4.34 -0.05 -1.24
CA MET A 34 5.20 -0.88 -0.39
C MET A 34 6.61 -1.02 -0.98
N LYS A 35 6.72 -1.28 -2.30
CA LYS A 35 8.01 -1.37 -2.99
C LYS A 35 8.81 -0.07 -2.94
N LYS A 36 8.15 1.10 -2.91
CA LYS A 36 8.81 2.40 -2.74
C LYS A 36 9.30 2.60 -1.31
N VAL A 37 8.50 2.23 -0.32
CA VAL A 37 8.92 2.25 1.09
C VAL A 37 10.13 1.34 1.31
N ASP A 38 10.13 0.16 0.71
CA ASP A 38 11.27 -0.78 0.77
C ASP A 38 12.53 -0.22 0.10
N LYS A 39 12.39 0.75 -0.82
CA LYS A 39 13.50 1.48 -1.44
C LYS A 39 13.94 2.71 -0.63
N GLY A 40 13.34 2.95 0.54
CA GLY A 40 13.65 4.10 1.39
C GLY A 40 12.78 5.33 1.17
N ALA A 41 11.73 5.25 0.35
CA ALA A 41 10.78 6.36 0.22
C ALA A 41 9.92 6.49 1.49
N SER A 42 9.51 7.72 1.82
CA SER A 42 8.61 7.91 2.96
C SER A 42 7.24 7.27 2.65
N PRO A 43 6.57 6.64 3.63
CA PRO A 43 5.28 5.98 3.41
C PRO A 43 4.19 6.92 2.86
N GLN A 44 4.23 8.20 3.24
CA GLN A 44 3.31 9.21 2.73
C GLN A 44 3.60 9.60 1.27
N ALA A 45 4.89 9.71 0.89
CA ALA A 45 5.28 9.96 -0.51
C ALA A 45 4.93 8.75 -1.39
N ALA A 46 5.27 7.54 -0.94
CA ALA A 46 4.93 6.30 -1.64
C ALA A 46 3.42 6.15 -1.87
N LYS A 47 2.58 6.52 -0.89
CA LYS A 47 1.12 6.57 -1.04
C LYS A 47 0.67 7.57 -2.10
N ARG A 48 1.19 8.81 -2.05
CA ARG A 48 0.84 9.86 -3.00
C ARG A 48 1.18 9.43 -4.42
N GLU A 49 2.39 8.92 -4.62
CA GLU A 49 2.86 8.52 -5.94
C GLU A 49 2.24 7.21 -6.46
N ALA A 50 1.67 6.38 -5.60
CA ALA A 50 0.93 5.19 -6.02
C ALA A 50 -0.55 5.49 -6.31
N ARG A 51 -1.08 6.63 -5.84
CA ARG A 51 -2.43 7.12 -6.13
C ARG A 51 -2.50 8.08 -7.31
N GLY A 52 -1.41 8.81 -7.56
CA GLY A 52 -1.26 9.71 -8.69
C GLY A 52 -1.02 8.98 -9.99
#